data_AF-A0A919IW78-F1
#
_entry.id   AF-A0A919IW78-F1
#
_cell.length_a   1.000
_cell.length_b   1.000
_cell.length_c   1.000
_cell.angle_alpha   90.00
_cell.angle_beta   90.00
_cell.angle_gamma   90.00
#
_symmetry.space_group_name_H-M   'P 1'
#
loop_
_entity.id
_entity.type
_entity.pdbx_description
1 polymer ?
#
loop_
_entity_poly.entity_id
_entity_poly.type
_entity_poly.pdbx_seq_one_letter_code
_entity_poly.pdbx_strand_id
1 'polypeptide(L)' 'MTEGVPPHLSSRIRDRLERAGLLEPAGTERELRQSISDLNHRLRYALGEYEEPPEPSTVP' A
#
# COMPACT_ATOMS: atom_id res chain seq x y z
N MET A 1 21.60 7.56 -2.67
CA MET A 1 20.77 7.67 -3.89
C MET A 1 19.69 6.62 -3.77
N THR A 2 18.50 6.99 -3.31
CA THR A 2 17.37 6.06 -3.21
C THR A 2 16.81 5.89 -4.62
N GLU A 3 17.20 4.83 -5.32
CA GLU A 3 16.51 4.41 -6.52
C GLU A 3 15.06 4.09 -6.13
N GLY A 4 14.14 4.95 -6.55
CA GLY A 4 12.71 4.67 -6.42
C GLY A 4 12.33 3.41 -7.19
N VAL A 5 11.11 2.92 -6.95
CA VAL A 5 10.58 1.77 -7.67
C VAL A 5 10.50 2.10 -9.17
N PRO A 6 11.07 1.28 -10.07
CA PRO A 6 10.96 1.47 -11.51
C PRO A 6 9.51 1.68 -11.97
N PRO A 7 9.22 2.56 -12.94
CA PRO A 7 7.86 2.90 -13.35
C PRO A 7 7.00 1.70 -13.79
N HIS A 8 7.63 0.70 -14.41
CA HIS A 8 6.92 -0.52 -14.83
C HIS A 8 6.50 -1.38 -13.64
N LEU A 9 7.28 -1.39 -12.55
CA LEU A 9 6.93 -2.10 -11.32
C LEU A 9 5.83 -1.36 -10.56
N SER A 10 5.91 -0.03 -10.46
CA SER A 10 4.86 0.75 -9.81
C SER A 10 3.50 0.60 -10.54
N SER A 11 3.50 0.56 -11.87
CA SER A 11 2.30 0.24 -12.66
C SER A 11 1.75 -1.15 -12.36
N ARG A 12 2.60 -2.19 -12.29
CA ARG A 12 2.15 -3.55 -11.98
C ARG A 12 1.60 -3.68 -10.56
N ILE A 13 2.19 -2.99 -9.59
CA ILE A 13 1.71 -2.97 -8.21
C ILE A 13 0.34 -2.30 -8.15
N ARG A 14 0.17 -1.15 -8.83
CA ARG A 14 -1.12 -0.48 -8.96
C ARG A 14 -2.19 -1.42 -9.52
N ASP A 15 -1.96 -2.01 -10.69
CA ASP A 15 -2.93 -2.91 -11.33
C ASP A 15 -3.33 -4.07 -10.40
N ARG A 16 -2.36 -4.57 -9.62
CA ARG A 16 -2.61 -5.66 -8.66
C ARG A 16 -3.49 -5.20 -7.49
N LEU A 17 -3.22 -4.03 -6.93
CA LEU A 17 -4.00 -3.49 -5.81
C LEU A 17 -5.42 -3.10 -6.24
N GLU A 18 -5.59 -2.55 -7.44
CA GLU A 18 -6.91 -2.27 -8.02
C GLU A 18 -7.73 -3.56 -8.17
N ARG A 19 -7.15 -4.61 -8.76
CA ARG A 19 -7.82 -5.92 -8.90
C ARG A 19 -8.15 -6.59 -7.58
N ALA A 20 -7.41 -6.27 -6.51
CA ALA A 20 -7.65 -6.79 -5.18
C ALA A 20 -8.67 -5.95 -4.37
N GLY A 21 -9.16 -4.84 -4.93
CA GLY A 21 -10.04 -3.90 -4.22
C GLY A 21 -9.33 -3.15 -3.08
N LEU A 22 -8.00 -3.02 -3.16
CA LEU A 22 -7.17 -2.34 -2.16
C LEU A 22 -6.80 -0.90 -2.58
N LEU A 23 -7.07 -0.55 -3.84
CA LEU A 23 -6.86 0.77 -4.41
C LEU A 23 -8.01 1.06 -5.37
N GLU A 24 -8.56 2.27 -5.32
CA GLU A 24 -9.58 2.69 -6.26
C GLU A 24 -9.00 2.84 -7.68
N PRO A 25 -9.75 2.50 -8.74
CA PRO A 25 -9.31 2.67 -10.12
C PRO A 25 -8.84 4.10 -10.38
N ALA A 26 -7.70 4.23 -11.05
CA ALA A 26 -7.09 5.54 -11.38
C ALA A 26 -6.73 6.41 -10.16
N GLY A 27 -6.51 5.80 -9.00
CA GLY A 27 -6.03 6.51 -7.81
C GLY A 27 -4.71 7.26 -8.05
N THR A 28 -4.50 8.35 -7.34
CA THR A 28 -3.26 9.13 -7.31
C THR A 28 -2.05 8.30 -6.84
N GLU A 29 -0.84 8.83 -7.02
CA GLU A 29 0.37 8.23 -6.45
C GLU A 29 0.33 8.23 -4.91
N ARG A 30 -0.28 9.25 -4.30
CA ARG A 30 -0.48 9.31 -2.85
C ARG A 30 -1.37 8.16 -2.37
N GLU A 31 -2.47 7.90 -3.04
CA GLU A 31 -3.37 6.79 -2.70
C GLU A 31 -2.67 5.43 -2.89
N LEU A 32 -1.86 5.27 -3.93
CA LEU A 32 -1.03 4.06 -4.08
C LEU A 32 -0.07 3.87 -2.89
N ARG A 33 0.62 4.94 -2.45
CA ARG A 33 1.51 4.88 -1.28
C ARG A 33 0.73 4.56 0.00
N GLN A 34 -0.47 5.14 0.15
CA GLN A 34 -1.37 4.86 1.27
C GLN A 34 -1.77 3.38 1.32
N SER A 35 -2.28 2.84 0.21
CA SER A 35 -2.70 1.44 0.11
C SER A 35 -1.57 0.45 0.42
N ILE A 36 -0.34 0.76 0.00
CA ILE A 36 0.83 -0.05 0.33
C ILE A 36 1.15 0.00 1.82
N SER A 37 1.10 1.20 2.42
CA SER A 37 1.31 1.38 3.86
C SER A 37 0.27 0.61 4.68
N ASP A 38 -1.01 0.74 4.32
CA ASP A 38 -2.12 0.06 4.98
C ASP A 38 -1.98 -1.47 4.88
N LEU A 39 -1.61 -1.98 3.69
CA LEU A 39 -1.36 -3.41 3.49
C LEU A 39 -0.21 -3.91 4.38
N ASN A 40 0.90 -3.18 4.45
CA ASN A 40 2.03 -3.52 5.31
C ASN A 40 1.62 -3.56 6.79
N HIS A 41 0.86 -2.57 7.28
CA HIS A 41 0.37 -2.59 8.66
C HIS A 41 -0.58 -3.76 8.93
N ARG A 42 -1.48 -4.10 7.99
CA ARG A 42 -2.35 -5.27 8.12
C ARG A 42 -1.58 -6.58 8.18
N LEU A 43 -0.51 -6.71 7.39
CA LEU A 43 0.37 -7.90 7.43
C LEU A 43 1.08 -8.02 8.78
N ARG A 44 1.61 -6.91 9.32
CA ARG A 44 2.25 -6.88 10.63
C ARG A 44 1.29 -7.29 11.75
N TYR A 45 0.06 -6.79 11.71
CA TYR A 45 -0.99 -7.24 12.63
C TYR A 45 -1.28 -8.74 12.50
N ALA A 46 -1.46 -9.24 11.28
CA ALA A 46 -1.71 -10.66 11.03
C ALA A 46 -0.56 -11.57 11.51
N LEU A 47 0.67 -11.05 11.54
CA LEU A 47 1.85 -11.71 12.07
C LEU A 47 1.99 -11.60 13.60
N GLY A 48 1.09 -10.88 14.27
CA GLY A 48 1.11 -10.67 15.73
C GLY A 48 2.10 -9.60 16.19
N GLU A 49 2.61 -8.75 15.29
CA GLU A 49 3.48 -7.63 15.67
C GLU A 49 2.71 -6.52 16.41
N TYR A 50 1.39 -6.45 16.23
CA TYR A 50 0.49 -5.55 16.95
C TYR A 50 -0.55 -6.36 17.72
N GLU A 51 -0.85 -5.93 18.95
CA GLU A 51 -1.93 -6.53 19.75
C GLU A 51 -3.32 -6.15 19.20
N GLU A 52 -3.45 -4.95 18.63
CA GLU A 52 -4.69 -4.40 18.08
C GLU A 52 -4.56 -4.14 16.57
N PRO A 53 -5.69 -4.15 15.82
CA PRO A 53 -5.68 -3.79 14.40
C PRO A 53 -5.13 -2.38 14.18
N PRO A 54 -4.33 -2.15 13.11
CA PRO A 54 -3.73 -0.85 12.87
C PRO A 54 -4.79 0.18 12.47
N GLU A 55 -4.73 1.35 13.09
CA GLU A 55 -5.54 2.50 12.67
C GLU A 55 -5.07 3.04 11.32
N PRO A 56 -5.98 3.58 10.48
CA PRO A 56 -5.59 4.22 9.22
C PRO A 56 -4.67 5.42 9.50
N SER A 57 -3.41 5.35 9.07
CA SER A 57 -2.43 6.42 9.25
C SER A 57 -2.09 7.06 7.92
N THR A 58 -2.26 8.37 7.80
CA THR A 58 -2.05 9.08 6.54
C THR A 58 -0.56 9.13 6.17
N VAL A 59 -0.20 8.61 5.00
CA VAL A 59 1.14 8.81 4.45
C VAL A 59 1.32 10.26 3.96
N PRO A 60 2.48 10.88 4.23
CA PRO A 60 2.79 12.24 3.77
C PRO A 60 2.93 12.36 2.24
#